data_AF-A0AAF0XKC4-F1
#
_entry.id   AF-A0AAF0XKC4-F1
#
_cell.length_a   1.000
_cell.length_b   1.000
_cell.length_c   1.000
_cell.angle_alpha   90.00
_cell.angle_beta   90.00
_cell.angle_gamma   90.00
#
_symmetry.space_group_name_H-M   'P 1'
#
loop_
_entity.id
_entity.type
_entity.pdbx_description
1 polymer ?
#
loop_
_entity_poly.entity_id
_entity_poly.type
_entity_poly.pdbx_seq_one_letter_code
_entity_poly.pdbx_strand_id
1 'polypeptide(L)'
;MALNSFIYSKCGMVNMLREFTSHKELVRPAKTRFSTAFLTLSRIRKQKANLFRMFTSQRWITSPYYKEPNGKKIASIVMMPSFWNSVVRSCKVAGPLVSVLRLVDGENRPPMGYIYEAMDRAKEAIADAFNKNEARYQEYYDIIDNRWDIQLHQPLHAAGYYLNPEFYYKNPEIEKDKEVSVGLYKCIERMIADVSVQDKIGEQLEIYKRAEGLFGLPLAIRQKRNRFEQQKLNDLVFVKYNRALKRRYELRNIIDPISLNEIDKSNEWLVGSFDKDGENNENEYVFSKEDGLTYKDVEIASGAGEARYSTRSDLTLRTL
;
A
#
# COMPACT_ATOMS: atom_id res chain seq x y z
N MET A 1 -22.06 15.43 -1.43
CA MET A 1 -22.72 14.99 -0.18
C MET A 1 -24.24 15.24 -0.21
N ALA A 2 -24.71 16.45 -0.53
CA ALA A 2 -26.14 16.79 -0.50
C ALA A 2 -27.05 15.92 -1.38
N LEU A 3 -26.64 15.60 -2.63
CA LEU A 3 -27.42 14.72 -3.53
C LEU A 3 -27.68 13.34 -2.92
N ASN A 4 -26.63 12.68 -2.43
CA ASN A 4 -26.77 11.36 -1.82
C ASN A 4 -27.61 11.44 -0.55
N SER A 5 -27.32 12.39 0.34
CA SER A 5 -28.11 12.56 1.57
C SER A 5 -29.60 12.73 1.25
N PHE A 6 -29.94 13.53 0.23
CA PHE A 6 -31.32 13.72 -0.21
C PHE A 6 -31.97 12.44 -0.75
N ILE A 7 -31.24 11.65 -1.56
CA ILE A 7 -31.78 10.41 -2.13
C ILE A 7 -31.96 9.35 -1.03
N TYR A 8 -30.93 9.08 -0.23
CA TYR A 8 -30.95 7.98 0.74
C TYR A 8 -31.72 8.28 2.02
N SER A 9 -32.11 9.55 2.27
CA SER A 9 -33.00 9.89 3.39
C SER A 9 -34.48 9.59 3.11
N LYS A 10 -34.85 9.27 1.85
CA LYS A 10 -36.26 9.15 1.43
C LYS A 10 -36.48 7.87 0.63
N CYS A 11 -37.30 6.95 1.14
CA CYS A 11 -37.59 5.67 0.48
C CYS A 11 -38.11 5.85 -0.97
N GLY A 12 -39.00 6.82 -1.20
CA GLY A 12 -39.51 7.12 -2.54
C GLY A 12 -38.42 7.57 -3.53
N MET A 13 -37.42 8.30 -3.07
CA MET A 13 -36.28 8.72 -3.90
C MET A 13 -35.33 7.56 -4.19
N VAL A 14 -35.08 6.69 -3.21
CA VAL A 14 -34.28 5.47 -3.42
C VAL A 14 -34.94 4.55 -4.45
N ASN A 15 -36.25 4.34 -4.34
CA ASN A 15 -36.99 3.52 -5.29
C ASN A 15 -36.96 4.10 -6.70
N MET A 16 -37.13 5.43 -6.82
CA MET A 16 -37.00 6.12 -8.09
C MET A 16 -35.58 5.97 -8.66
N LEU A 17 -34.54 6.17 -7.85
CA LEU A 17 -33.15 5.97 -8.28
C LEU A 17 -32.95 4.56 -8.87
N ARG A 18 -33.39 3.52 -8.17
CA ARG A 18 -33.22 2.12 -8.58
C ARG A 18 -33.88 1.81 -9.92
N GLU A 19 -35.05 2.38 -10.19
CA GLU A 19 -35.73 2.25 -11.48
C GLU A 19 -34.88 2.82 -12.62
N PHE A 20 -34.34 4.02 -12.45
CA PHE A 20 -33.56 4.69 -13.50
C PHE A 20 -32.12 4.16 -13.64
N THR A 21 -31.57 3.52 -12.61
CA THR A 21 -30.18 3.02 -12.62
C THR A 21 -30.06 1.50 -12.78
N SER A 22 -31.17 0.78 -12.97
CA SER A 22 -31.22 -0.69 -12.96
C SER A 22 -30.64 -1.25 -11.65
N HIS A 23 -31.16 -0.75 -10.52
CA HIS A 23 -30.76 -1.12 -9.16
C HIS A 23 -29.30 -0.81 -8.80
N LYS A 24 -28.60 0.02 -9.58
CA LYS A 24 -27.24 0.45 -9.25
C LYS A 24 -27.28 1.57 -8.21
N GLU A 25 -26.82 1.25 -7.01
CA GLU A 25 -26.63 2.23 -5.95
C GLU A 25 -25.53 3.25 -6.32
N LEU A 26 -25.74 4.50 -5.91
CA LEU A 26 -24.76 5.59 -6.06
C LEU A 26 -23.62 5.49 -5.06
N VAL A 27 -23.92 5.14 -3.81
CA VAL A 27 -22.90 5.01 -2.76
C VAL A 27 -22.16 3.69 -2.95
N ARG A 28 -20.84 3.75 -2.88
CA ARG A 28 -19.98 2.56 -2.91
C ARG A 28 -19.07 2.55 -1.69
N PRO A 29 -19.43 1.79 -0.64
CA PRO A 29 -18.58 1.61 0.53
C PRO A 29 -17.23 0.99 0.14
N ALA A 30 -16.17 1.45 0.80
CA ALA A 30 -14.83 0.89 0.74
C ALA A 30 -14.19 0.93 2.13
N LYS A 31 -13.07 0.21 2.31
CA LYS A 31 -12.34 0.14 3.59
C LYS A 31 -12.06 1.52 4.19
N THR A 32 -11.73 2.51 3.35
CA THR A 32 -11.46 3.89 3.80
C THR A 32 -12.56 4.87 3.38
N ARG A 33 -12.78 5.90 4.21
CA ARG A 33 -13.71 7.01 3.91
C ARG A 33 -13.36 7.75 2.62
N PHE A 34 -12.06 7.89 2.32
CA PHE A 34 -11.57 8.53 1.10
C PHE A 34 -11.90 7.71 -0.15
N SER A 35 -11.64 6.40 -0.13
CA SER A 35 -12.02 5.48 -1.20
C SER A 35 -13.53 5.45 -1.41
N THR A 36 -14.30 5.49 -0.32
CA THR A 36 -15.77 5.55 -0.38
C THR A 36 -16.24 6.82 -1.08
N ALA A 37 -15.66 7.98 -0.74
CA ALA A 37 -15.98 9.25 -1.39
C ALA A 37 -15.67 9.23 -2.90
N PHE A 38 -14.49 8.77 -3.29
CA PHE A 38 -14.10 8.68 -4.70
C PHE A 38 -14.97 7.71 -5.50
N LEU A 39 -15.19 6.48 -5.00
CA LEU A 39 -15.99 5.48 -5.70
C LEU A 39 -17.44 5.94 -5.88
N THR A 40 -17.97 6.62 -4.86
CA THR A 40 -19.29 7.25 -4.92
C THR A 40 -19.34 8.35 -5.97
N LEU A 41 -18.35 9.24 -6.02
CA LEU A 41 -18.27 10.30 -7.03
C LEU A 41 -18.14 9.74 -8.46
N SER A 42 -17.30 8.72 -8.63
CA SER A 42 -17.13 7.98 -9.89
C SER A 42 -18.43 7.30 -10.33
N ARG A 43 -19.21 6.76 -9.38
CA ARG A 43 -20.52 6.18 -9.65
C ARG A 43 -21.54 7.25 -10.08
N ILE A 44 -21.60 8.38 -9.39
CA ILE A 44 -22.45 9.52 -9.77
C ILE A 44 -22.12 9.96 -11.21
N ARG A 45 -20.83 10.11 -11.54
CA ARG A 45 -20.38 10.42 -12.92
C ARG A 45 -20.92 9.43 -13.95
N LYS A 46 -20.79 8.13 -13.68
CA LYS A 46 -21.29 7.06 -14.58
C LYS A 46 -22.82 7.06 -14.70
N GLN A 47 -23.54 7.50 -13.68
CA GLN A 47 -25.00 7.57 -13.67
C GLN A 47 -25.55 8.92 -14.13
N LYS A 48 -24.73 9.83 -14.66
CA LYS A 48 -25.14 11.17 -15.12
C LYS A 48 -26.43 11.13 -15.94
N ALA A 49 -26.45 10.40 -17.05
CA ALA A 49 -27.61 10.34 -17.94
C ALA A 49 -28.88 9.85 -17.23
N ASN A 50 -28.75 8.84 -16.36
CA ASN A 50 -29.87 8.29 -15.61
C ASN A 50 -30.40 9.27 -14.56
N LEU A 51 -29.50 9.99 -13.88
CA LEU A 51 -29.88 11.05 -12.95
C LEU A 51 -30.60 12.20 -13.66
N PHE A 52 -30.12 12.63 -14.83
CA PHE A 52 -30.84 13.60 -15.66
C PHE A 52 -32.25 13.12 -15.98
N ARG A 53 -32.40 11.91 -16.53
CA ARG A 53 -33.71 11.34 -16.86
C ARG A 53 -34.63 11.24 -15.63
N MET A 54 -34.08 10.85 -14.48
CA MET A 54 -34.82 10.75 -13.23
C MET A 54 -35.43 12.10 -12.84
N PHE A 55 -34.60 13.16 -12.80
CA PHE A 55 -35.01 14.50 -12.39
C PHE A 55 -35.80 15.29 -13.46
N THR A 56 -35.96 14.76 -14.68
CA THR A 56 -36.85 15.30 -15.71
C THR A 56 -38.05 14.41 -15.99
N SER A 57 -38.20 13.29 -15.27
CA SER A 57 -39.28 12.33 -15.49
C SER A 57 -40.63 12.84 -14.99
N GLN A 58 -41.71 12.34 -15.59
CA GLN A 58 -43.07 12.60 -15.09
C GLN A 58 -43.21 12.15 -13.63
N ARG A 59 -42.63 10.99 -13.28
CA ARG A 59 -42.63 10.44 -11.92
C ARG A 59 -42.00 11.40 -10.91
N TRP A 60 -40.93 12.09 -11.27
CA TRP A 60 -40.34 13.14 -10.45
C TRP A 60 -41.27 14.34 -10.31
N ILE A 61 -41.81 14.86 -11.42
CA ILE A 61 -42.68 16.05 -11.44
C ILE A 61 -43.95 15.86 -10.60
N THR A 62 -44.54 14.66 -10.63
CA THR A 62 -45.73 14.33 -9.82
C THR A 62 -45.40 13.96 -8.37
N SER A 63 -44.13 13.80 -8.02
CA SER A 63 -43.72 13.41 -6.67
C SER A 63 -43.88 14.57 -5.67
N PRO A 64 -44.10 14.30 -4.37
CA PRO A 64 -44.11 15.35 -3.34
C PRO A 64 -42.75 16.08 -3.25
N TYR A 65 -41.67 15.42 -3.65
CA TYR A 65 -40.30 15.93 -3.58
C TYR A 65 -40.02 17.06 -4.58
N TYR A 66 -40.79 17.15 -5.69
CA TYR A 66 -40.65 18.21 -6.67
C TYR A 66 -40.95 19.60 -6.09
N LYS A 67 -41.92 19.68 -5.16
CA LYS A 67 -42.31 20.93 -4.51
C LYS A 67 -41.43 21.27 -3.30
N GLU A 68 -40.74 20.29 -2.73
CA GLU A 68 -39.87 20.45 -1.56
C GLU A 68 -38.68 21.38 -1.89
N PRO A 69 -38.34 22.37 -1.03
CA PRO A 69 -37.22 23.28 -1.26
C PRO A 69 -35.89 22.55 -1.50
N ASN A 70 -35.61 21.50 -0.73
CA ASN A 70 -34.42 20.68 -0.89
C ASN A 70 -34.44 19.90 -2.22
N GLY A 71 -35.59 19.37 -2.63
CA GLY A 71 -35.74 18.66 -3.89
C GLY A 71 -35.48 19.55 -5.10
N LYS A 72 -36.03 20.76 -5.10
CA LYS A 72 -35.76 21.79 -6.12
C LYS A 72 -34.27 22.14 -6.20
N LYS A 73 -33.62 22.34 -5.05
CA LYS A 73 -32.18 22.62 -4.98
C LYS A 73 -31.33 21.48 -5.51
N ILE A 74 -31.66 20.23 -5.20
CA ILE A 74 -30.91 19.07 -5.72
C ILE A 74 -31.13 18.90 -7.22
N ALA A 75 -32.36 19.05 -7.69
CA ALA A 75 -32.67 19.00 -9.11
C ALA A 75 -31.89 20.08 -9.88
N SER A 76 -31.84 21.32 -9.39
CA SER A 76 -31.06 22.38 -10.03
C SER A 76 -29.57 22.03 -10.11
N ILE A 77 -28.96 21.52 -9.03
CA ILE A 77 -27.56 21.08 -9.02
C ILE A 77 -27.31 19.98 -10.06
N VAL A 78 -28.20 18.99 -10.16
CA VAL A 78 -28.08 17.90 -11.15
C VAL A 78 -28.19 18.43 -12.57
N MET A 79 -28.99 19.47 -12.82
CA MET A 79 -29.11 20.07 -14.14
C MET A 79 -27.97 21.02 -14.50
N MET A 80 -27.18 21.49 -13.52
CA MET A 80 -26.07 22.42 -13.76
C MET A 80 -24.87 21.75 -14.47
N PRO A 81 -24.44 22.25 -15.65
CA PRO A 81 -23.26 21.72 -16.33
C PRO A 81 -21.97 21.85 -15.51
N SER A 82 -21.82 22.96 -14.78
CA SER A 82 -20.64 23.23 -13.93
C SER A 82 -20.45 22.18 -12.83
N PHE A 83 -21.54 21.69 -12.23
CA PHE A 83 -21.48 20.60 -11.26
C PHE A 83 -20.82 19.35 -11.86
N TRP A 84 -21.23 18.95 -13.07
CA TRP A 84 -20.67 17.77 -13.73
C TRP A 84 -19.23 17.98 -14.18
N ASN A 85 -18.87 19.19 -14.60
CA ASN A 85 -17.49 19.53 -14.91
C ASN A 85 -16.60 19.38 -13.67
N SER A 86 -17.06 19.84 -12.51
CA SER A 86 -16.37 19.64 -11.23
C SER A 86 -16.26 18.16 -10.86
N VAL A 87 -17.33 17.36 -11.01
CA VAL A 87 -17.30 15.90 -10.77
C VAL A 87 -16.26 15.22 -11.65
N VAL A 88 -16.20 15.56 -12.95
CA VAL A 88 -15.22 15.01 -13.88
C VAL A 88 -13.80 15.43 -13.48
N ARG A 89 -13.59 16.71 -13.16
CA ARG A 89 -12.29 17.25 -12.72
C ARG A 89 -11.79 16.52 -11.47
N SER A 90 -12.63 16.39 -10.44
CA SER A 90 -12.30 15.66 -9.22
C SER A 90 -11.97 14.19 -9.49
N CYS A 91 -12.70 13.52 -10.39
CA CYS A 91 -12.37 12.13 -10.76
C CYS A 91 -11.03 12.02 -11.51
N LYS A 92 -10.68 12.98 -12.36
CA LYS A 92 -9.40 13.01 -13.09
C LYS A 92 -8.22 13.15 -12.14
N VAL A 93 -8.35 13.98 -11.10
CA VAL A 93 -7.29 14.19 -10.09
C VAL A 93 -7.20 13.04 -9.10
N ALA A 94 -8.33 12.64 -8.51
CA ALA A 94 -8.34 11.63 -7.45
C ALA A 94 -8.13 10.20 -7.95
N GLY A 95 -8.44 9.90 -9.23
CA GLY A 95 -8.34 8.56 -9.79
C GLY A 95 -6.92 7.97 -9.75
N PRO A 96 -5.91 8.68 -10.26
CA PRO A 96 -4.51 8.26 -10.16
C PRO A 96 -4.04 8.10 -8.70
N LEU A 97 -4.37 9.05 -7.82
CA LEU A 97 -4.00 8.99 -6.39
C LEU A 97 -4.63 7.79 -5.66
N VAL A 98 -5.89 7.46 -5.95
CA VAL A 98 -6.54 6.25 -5.42
C VAL A 98 -5.86 4.98 -5.93
N SER A 99 -5.26 5.02 -7.12
CA SER A 99 -4.49 3.88 -7.65
C SER A 99 -3.17 3.70 -6.89
N VAL A 100 -2.50 4.79 -6.51
CA VAL A 100 -1.32 4.76 -5.61
C VAL A 100 -1.71 4.18 -4.24
N LEU A 101 -2.81 4.67 -3.65
CA LEU A 101 -3.28 4.13 -2.36
C LEU A 101 -3.58 2.63 -2.43
N ARG A 102 -4.21 2.16 -3.51
CA ARG A 102 -4.47 0.72 -3.72
C ARG A 102 -3.20 -0.11 -3.88
N LEU A 103 -2.13 0.48 -4.41
CA LEU A 103 -0.84 -0.18 -4.52
C LEU A 103 -0.22 -0.37 -3.13
N VAL A 104 -0.27 0.68 -2.29
CA VAL A 104 0.31 0.66 -0.93
C VAL A 104 -0.51 -0.22 0.03
N ASP A 105 -1.83 -0.20 -0.09
CA ASP A 105 -2.74 -1.06 0.69
C ASP A 105 -2.73 -2.53 0.21
N GLY A 106 -2.03 -2.83 -0.90
CA GLY A 106 -2.01 -4.15 -1.50
C GLY A 106 -0.98 -5.08 -0.84
N GLU A 107 -1.44 -6.17 -0.23
CA GLU A 107 -0.54 -7.16 0.43
C GLU A 107 0.29 -8.00 -0.56
N ASN A 108 -0.02 -7.94 -1.86
CA ASN A 108 0.60 -8.82 -2.86
C ASN A 108 2.05 -8.46 -3.24
N ARG A 109 2.50 -7.22 -2.97
CA ARG A 109 3.85 -6.74 -3.31
C ARG A 109 4.35 -5.75 -2.25
N PRO A 110 5.63 -5.83 -1.84
CA PRO A 110 6.26 -4.79 -1.02
C PRO A 110 6.17 -3.43 -1.74
N PRO A 111 5.44 -2.44 -1.19
CA PRO A 111 5.17 -1.19 -1.91
C PRO A 111 6.38 -0.25 -1.96
N MET A 112 7.38 -0.46 -1.09
CA MET A 112 8.52 0.46 -0.93
C MET A 112 9.28 0.76 -2.22
N GLY A 113 9.50 -0.25 -3.07
CA GLY A 113 10.20 -0.06 -4.35
C GLY A 113 9.34 0.50 -5.48
N TYR A 114 8.05 0.74 -5.25
CA TYR A 114 7.08 1.10 -6.28
C TYR A 114 6.35 2.41 -6.02
N ILE A 115 6.28 2.87 -4.77
CA ILE A 115 5.47 4.03 -4.40
C ILE A 115 5.96 5.33 -5.05
N TYR A 116 7.29 5.52 -5.17
CA TYR A 116 7.88 6.70 -5.81
C TYR A 116 7.43 6.81 -7.27
N GLU A 117 7.70 5.77 -8.08
CA GLU A 117 7.23 5.68 -9.46
C GLU A 117 5.71 5.79 -9.59
N ALA A 118 4.96 5.20 -8.66
CA ALA A 118 3.50 5.26 -8.69
C ALA A 118 2.99 6.69 -8.47
N MET A 119 3.67 7.47 -7.63
CA MET A 119 3.36 8.88 -7.41
C MET A 119 3.69 9.71 -8.66
N ASP A 120 4.84 9.49 -9.28
CA ASP A 120 5.23 10.18 -10.53
C ASP A 120 4.22 9.90 -11.65
N ARG A 121 3.87 8.64 -11.88
CA ARG A 121 2.82 8.26 -12.84
C ARG A 121 1.46 8.86 -12.49
N ALA A 122 1.17 9.04 -11.20
CA ALA A 122 -0.07 9.70 -10.79
C ALA A 122 -0.07 11.18 -11.17
N LYS A 123 1.05 11.89 -10.97
CA LYS A 123 1.22 13.27 -11.42
C LYS A 123 1.12 13.35 -12.96
N GLU A 124 1.85 12.52 -13.70
CA GLU A 124 1.78 12.47 -15.17
C GLU A 124 0.35 12.24 -15.68
N ALA A 125 -0.37 11.27 -15.12
CA ALA A 125 -1.76 10.98 -15.50
C ALA A 125 -2.70 12.17 -15.22
N ILE A 126 -2.43 12.96 -14.17
CA ILE A 126 -3.15 14.20 -13.89
C ILE A 126 -2.84 15.23 -14.97
N ALA A 127 -1.56 15.49 -15.28
CA ALA A 127 -1.17 16.44 -16.32
C ALA A 127 -1.80 16.08 -17.68
N ASP A 128 -1.72 14.82 -18.08
CA ASP A 128 -2.33 14.32 -19.32
C ASP A 128 -3.85 14.50 -19.34
N ALA A 129 -4.52 14.27 -18.20
CA ALA A 129 -5.96 14.49 -18.09
C ALA A 129 -6.38 15.96 -18.29
N PHE A 130 -5.44 16.90 -18.18
CA PHE A 130 -5.61 18.32 -18.46
C PHE A 130 -4.85 18.79 -19.71
N ASN A 131 -4.48 17.87 -20.61
CA ASN A 131 -3.75 18.14 -21.85
C ASN A 131 -2.42 18.88 -21.62
N LYS A 132 -1.72 18.56 -20.52
CA LYS A 132 -0.47 19.21 -20.11
C LYS A 132 -0.55 20.73 -19.97
N ASN A 133 -1.75 21.25 -19.73
CA ASN A 133 -1.96 22.66 -19.40
C ASN A 133 -1.70 22.89 -17.90
N GLU A 134 -0.48 23.33 -17.58
CA GLU A 134 0.03 23.54 -16.23
C GLU A 134 -0.91 24.38 -15.35
N ALA A 135 -1.45 25.48 -15.88
CA ALA A 135 -2.38 26.35 -15.16
C ALA A 135 -3.66 25.63 -14.65
N ARG A 136 -3.97 24.43 -15.16
CA ARG A 136 -5.14 23.63 -14.74
C ARG A 136 -4.84 22.60 -13.66
N TYR A 137 -3.57 22.21 -13.48
CA TYR A 137 -3.20 21.16 -12.52
C TYR A 137 -2.12 21.57 -11.52
N GLN A 138 -1.49 22.73 -11.68
CA GLN A 138 -0.41 23.17 -10.79
C GLN A 138 -0.85 23.20 -9.32
N GLU A 139 -2.03 23.76 -9.03
CA GLU A 139 -2.59 23.76 -7.67
C GLU A 139 -2.70 22.34 -7.08
N TYR A 140 -2.98 21.32 -7.91
CA TYR A 140 -3.01 19.93 -7.43
C TYR A 140 -1.61 19.38 -7.20
N TYR A 141 -0.63 19.73 -8.03
CA TYR A 141 0.75 19.35 -7.81
C TYR A 141 1.26 19.95 -6.51
N ASP A 142 1.02 21.23 -6.25
CA ASP A 142 1.44 21.90 -5.03
C ASP A 142 0.87 21.19 -3.78
N ILE A 143 -0.41 20.76 -3.84
CA ILE A 143 -1.03 19.98 -2.76
C ILE A 143 -0.39 18.59 -2.62
N ILE A 144 -0.12 17.90 -3.73
CA ILE A 144 0.48 16.57 -3.73
C ILE A 144 1.91 16.64 -3.19
N ASP A 145 2.72 17.56 -3.69
CA ASP A 145 4.12 17.73 -3.35
C ASP A 145 4.28 18.14 -1.88
N ASN A 146 3.47 19.08 -1.40
CA ASN A 146 3.44 19.42 0.02
C ASN A 146 3.13 18.20 0.91
N ARG A 147 2.18 17.34 0.50
CA ARG A 147 1.84 16.12 1.25
C ARG A 147 2.91 15.05 1.13
N TRP A 148 3.52 14.93 -0.05
CA TRP A 148 4.63 14.03 -0.31
C TRP A 148 5.79 14.37 0.60
N ASP A 149 6.30 15.60 0.53
CA ASP A 149 7.50 16.04 1.24
C ASP A 149 7.37 16.00 2.76
N ILE A 150 6.18 16.34 3.28
CA ILE A 150 5.98 16.47 4.73
C ILE A 150 5.58 15.14 5.39
N GLN A 151 4.82 14.29 4.70
CA GLN A 151 4.11 13.18 5.37
C GLN A 151 4.38 11.80 4.78
N LEU A 152 4.65 11.69 3.48
CA LEU A 152 4.64 10.40 2.79
C LEU A 152 6.01 10.00 2.27
N HIS A 153 6.80 10.94 1.79
CA HIS A 153 8.13 10.70 1.29
C HIS A 153 9.11 10.45 2.44
N GLN A 154 10.00 9.49 2.23
CA GLN A 154 11.10 9.15 3.14
C GLN A 154 12.26 8.70 2.26
N PRO A 155 13.52 8.89 2.69
CA PRO A 155 14.70 8.40 1.97
C PRO A 155 14.58 6.92 1.56
N LEU A 156 13.88 6.10 2.35
CA LEU A 156 13.66 4.68 2.07
C LEU A 156 12.78 4.43 0.83
N HIS A 157 11.85 5.32 0.52
CA HIS A 157 11.04 5.25 -0.71
C HIS A 157 11.91 5.51 -1.95
N ALA A 158 12.75 6.55 -1.88
CA ALA A 158 13.75 6.86 -2.91
C ALA A 158 14.77 5.73 -3.10
N ALA A 159 15.33 5.21 -2.00
CA ALA A 159 16.26 4.09 -2.02
C ALA A 159 15.60 2.83 -2.63
N GLY A 160 14.36 2.54 -2.23
CA GLY A 160 13.58 1.43 -2.76
C GLY A 160 13.34 1.55 -4.27
N TYR A 161 13.05 2.76 -4.75
CA TYR A 161 12.88 3.04 -6.18
C TYR A 161 14.17 2.84 -6.97
N TYR A 162 15.28 3.42 -6.47
CA TYR A 162 16.60 3.29 -7.08
C TYR A 162 17.03 1.82 -7.22
N LEU A 163 16.85 1.04 -6.15
CA LEU A 163 17.25 -0.36 -6.10
C LEU A 163 16.26 -1.30 -6.78
N ASN A 164 15.17 -0.80 -7.36
CA ASN A 164 14.21 -1.63 -8.07
C ASN A 164 14.67 -1.90 -9.51
N PRO A 165 15.08 -3.14 -9.85
CA PRO A 165 15.57 -3.46 -11.19
C PRO A 165 14.50 -3.31 -12.28
N GLU A 166 13.22 -3.35 -11.93
CA GLU A 166 12.13 -3.15 -12.88
C GLU A 166 12.14 -1.73 -13.47
N PHE A 167 12.55 -0.74 -12.66
CA PHE A 167 12.57 0.67 -13.03
C PHE A 167 13.97 1.15 -13.40
N TYR A 168 14.98 0.85 -12.57
CA TYR A 168 16.36 1.34 -12.75
C TYR A 168 16.89 1.10 -14.16
N TYR A 169 16.79 -0.13 -14.66
CA TYR A 169 17.33 -0.48 -15.98
C TYR A 169 16.43 -0.08 -17.16
N LYS A 170 15.20 0.38 -16.90
CA LYS A 170 14.31 0.90 -17.95
C LYS A 170 14.42 2.41 -18.09
N ASN A 171 14.74 3.11 -17.00
CA ASN A 171 14.81 4.56 -16.96
C ASN A 171 16.22 5.02 -16.53
N PRO A 172 17.10 5.36 -17.49
CA PRO A 172 18.46 5.82 -17.18
C PRO A 172 18.50 7.16 -16.45
N GLU A 173 17.38 7.90 -16.38
CA GLU A 173 17.33 9.19 -15.68
C GLU A 173 17.24 9.03 -14.15
N ILE A 174 16.93 7.83 -13.63
CA ILE A 174 16.84 7.57 -12.18
C ILE A 174 18.15 7.91 -11.47
N GLU A 175 19.29 7.61 -12.09
CA GLU A 175 20.60 7.93 -11.52
C GLU A 175 20.86 9.45 -11.44
N LYS A 176 20.29 10.22 -12.36
CA LYS A 176 20.48 11.67 -12.41
C LYS A 176 19.54 12.42 -11.47
N ASP A 177 18.50 11.75 -10.99
CA ASP A 177 17.60 12.32 -10.00
C ASP A 177 18.34 12.49 -8.66
N LYS A 178 18.49 13.75 -8.25
CA LYS A 178 19.18 14.13 -7.02
C LYS A 178 18.41 13.69 -5.78
N GLU A 179 17.09 13.80 -5.78
CA GLU A 179 16.26 13.40 -4.64
C GLU A 179 16.39 11.90 -4.41
N VAL A 180 16.28 11.12 -5.49
CA VAL A 180 16.38 9.66 -5.43
C VAL A 180 17.78 9.22 -4.96
N SER A 181 18.82 9.79 -5.56
CA SER A 181 20.21 9.45 -5.22
C SER A 181 20.56 9.85 -3.78
N VAL A 182 20.18 11.06 -3.35
CA VAL A 182 20.39 11.50 -1.95
C VAL A 182 19.60 10.61 -0.99
N GLY A 183 18.38 10.19 -1.36
CA GLY A 183 17.58 9.27 -0.57
C GLY A 183 18.29 7.92 -0.33
N LEU A 184 18.90 7.34 -1.38
CA LEU A 184 19.69 6.12 -1.27
C LEU A 184 20.86 6.28 -0.28
N TYR A 185 21.69 7.30 -0.46
CA TYR A 185 22.86 7.50 0.39
C TYR A 185 22.49 7.81 1.84
N LYS A 186 21.44 8.60 2.08
CA LYS A 186 20.90 8.81 3.43
C LYS A 186 20.45 7.51 4.10
N CYS A 187 19.87 6.58 3.34
CA CYS A 187 19.52 5.26 3.85
C CYS A 187 20.76 4.44 4.21
N ILE A 188 21.78 4.42 3.36
CA ILE A 188 23.04 3.69 3.60
C ILE A 188 23.72 4.23 4.87
N GLU A 189 23.91 5.55 4.96
CA GLU A 189 24.51 6.21 6.13
C GLU A 189 23.75 5.92 7.42
N ARG A 190 22.41 5.93 7.37
CA ARG A 190 21.57 5.68 8.55
C ARG A 190 21.55 4.21 8.98
N MET A 191 21.55 3.28 8.02
CA MET A 191 21.41 1.85 8.30
C MET A 191 22.75 1.17 8.63
N ILE A 192 23.88 1.77 8.24
CA ILE A 192 25.19 1.13 8.29
C ILE A 192 26.20 2.10 8.89
N ALA A 193 26.60 1.87 10.13
CA ALA A 193 27.56 2.73 10.82
C ALA A 193 29.02 2.53 10.36
N ASP A 194 29.36 1.33 9.86
CA ASP A 194 30.72 0.99 9.44
C ASP A 194 31.03 1.53 8.04
N VAL A 195 31.92 2.51 7.98
CA VAL A 195 32.35 3.17 6.73
C VAL A 195 32.96 2.16 5.75
N SER A 196 33.68 1.14 6.21
CA SER A 196 34.25 0.13 5.32
C SER A 196 33.19 -0.72 4.62
N VAL A 197 32.02 -0.89 5.25
CA VAL A 197 30.87 -1.56 4.65
C VAL A 197 30.14 -0.61 3.69
N GLN A 198 30.05 0.68 4.01
CA GLN A 198 29.52 1.68 3.10
C GLN A 198 30.33 1.75 1.80
N ASP A 199 31.67 1.75 1.88
CA ASP A 199 32.56 1.77 0.71
C ASP A 199 32.33 0.54 -0.19
N LYS A 200 32.24 -0.66 0.41
CA LYS A 200 31.92 -1.89 -0.32
C LYS A 200 30.54 -1.83 -0.99
N ILE A 201 29.56 -1.19 -0.36
CA ILE A 201 28.25 -0.98 -0.98
C ILE A 201 28.37 -0.03 -2.16
N GLY A 202 29.18 1.03 -2.07
CA GLY A 202 29.50 1.89 -3.20
C GLY A 202 30.06 1.11 -4.39
N GLU A 203 31.01 0.20 -4.16
CA GLU A 203 31.55 -0.69 -5.20
C GLU A 203 30.48 -1.62 -5.79
N GLN A 204 29.63 -2.23 -4.96
CA GLN A 204 28.54 -3.09 -5.41
C GLN A 204 27.47 -2.31 -6.18
N LEU A 205 27.22 -1.05 -5.82
CA LEU A 205 26.30 -0.19 -6.55
C LEU A 205 26.81 0.03 -7.97
N GLU A 206 28.10 0.30 -8.19
CA GLU A 206 28.65 0.43 -9.54
C GLU A 206 28.42 -0.82 -10.42
N ILE A 207 28.57 -2.01 -9.82
CA ILE A 207 28.29 -3.29 -10.50
C ILE A 207 26.78 -3.42 -10.81
N TYR A 208 25.91 -3.05 -9.87
CA TYR A 208 24.46 -2.99 -10.09
C TYR A 208 24.13 -2.04 -11.24
N LYS A 209 24.65 -0.81 -11.25
CA LYS A 209 24.34 0.19 -12.28
C LYS A 209 24.63 -0.32 -13.69
N ARG A 210 25.77 -1.00 -13.86
CA ARG A 210 26.23 -1.55 -15.15
C ARG A 210 25.56 -2.87 -15.53
N ALA A 211 24.71 -3.41 -14.65
CA ALA A 211 24.16 -4.75 -14.77
C ALA A 211 25.26 -5.80 -14.98
N GLU A 212 26.36 -5.70 -14.22
CA GLU A 212 27.49 -6.63 -14.31
C GLU A 212 27.35 -7.77 -13.29
N GLY A 213 28.16 -8.82 -13.46
CA GLY A 213 28.16 -9.98 -12.57
C GLY A 213 26.80 -10.66 -12.45
N LEU A 214 26.35 -10.91 -11.21
CA LEU A 214 25.07 -11.57 -10.93
C LEU A 214 23.86 -10.76 -11.41
N PHE A 215 23.96 -9.42 -11.45
CA PHE A 215 22.86 -8.54 -11.89
C PHE A 215 22.63 -8.58 -13.40
N GLY A 216 23.65 -8.97 -14.17
CA GLY A 216 23.63 -9.14 -15.62
C GLY A 216 23.15 -10.50 -16.10
N LEU A 217 22.98 -11.47 -15.20
CA LEU A 217 22.59 -12.82 -15.59
C LEU A 217 21.21 -12.83 -16.27
N PRO A 218 21.01 -13.58 -17.37
CA PRO A 218 19.70 -13.70 -18.02
C PRO A 218 18.58 -14.13 -17.07
N LEU A 219 18.90 -14.95 -16.05
CA LEU A 219 17.96 -15.31 -14.99
C LEU A 219 17.51 -14.08 -14.18
N ALA A 220 18.46 -13.27 -13.70
CA ALA A 220 18.18 -12.06 -12.96
C ALA A 220 17.33 -11.10 -13.81
N ILE A 221 17.70 -10.90 -15.09
CA ILE A 221 16.96 -10.08 -16.05
C ILE A 221 15.52 -10.57 -16.25
N ARG A 222 15.28 -11.89 -16.38
CA ARG A 222 13.94 -12.47 -16.50
C ARG A 222 13.12 -12.32 -15.22
N GLN A 223 13.74 -12.50 -14.05
CA GLN A 223 13.06 -12.39 -12.76
C GLN A 223 12.68 -10.94 -12.40
N LYS A 224 13.30 -9.91 -13.02
CA LYS A 224 12.87 -8.49 -12.91
C LYS A 224 11.38 -8.28 -13.23
N ARG A 225 10.72 -9.22 -13.94
CA ARG A 225 9.32 -9.12 -14.38
C ARG A 225 8.42 -10.25 -13.89
N ASN A 226 8.98 -11.28 -13.24
CA ASN A 226 8.24 -12.52 -13.03
C ASN A 226 7.44 -12.49 -11.72
N ARG A 227 6.19 -12.03 -11.83
CA ARG A 227 5.24 -11.78 -10.74
C ARG A 227 5.00 -13.00 -9.83
N PHE A 228 5.01 -14.22 -10.38
CA PHE A 228 4.74 -15.44 -9.62
C PHE A 228 5.90 -15.85 -8.71
N GLU A 229 7.14 -15.80 -9.21
CA GLU A 229 8.33 -16.13 -8.43
C GLU A 229 8.61 -15.06 -7.34
N GLN A 230 8.34 -13.78 -7.65
CA GLN A 230 8.46 -12.69 -6.68
C GLN A 230 7.41 -12.79 -5.57
N GLN A 231 6.18 -13.20 -5.89
CA GLN A 231 5.14 -13.43 -4.88
C GLN A 231 5.51 -14.61 -3.97
N LYS A 232 6.00 -15.71 -4.54
CA LYS A 232 6.51 -16.86 -3.77
C LYS A 232 7.68 -16.47 -2.85
N LEU A 233 8.59 -15.62 -3.31
CA LEU A 233 9.69 -15.09 -2.50
C LEU A 233 9.19 -14.16 -1.39
N ASN A 234 8.25 -13.25 -1.69
CA ASN A 234 7.64 -12.36 -0.70
C ASN A 234 6.90 -13.14 0.39
N ASP A 235 6.13 -14.15 0.00
CA ASP A 235 5.42 -15.04 0.91
C ASP A 235 6.42 -15.80 1.81
N LEU A 236 7.53 -16.26 1.24
CA LEU A 236 8.59 -16.94 2.00
C LEU A 236 9.27 -15.98 3.01
N VAL A 237 9.54 -14.73 2.60
CA VAL A 237 10.13 -13.71 3.46
C VAL A 237 9.16 -13.30 4.57
N PHE A 238 7.88 -13.13 4.25
CA PHE A 238 6.83 -12.83 5.23
C PHE A 238 6.68 -13.96 6.25
N VAL A 239 6.63 -15.22 5.80
CA VAL A 239 6.58 -16.38 6.71
C VAL A 239 7.86 -16.47 7.54
N LYS A 240 9.04 -16.28 6.95
CA LYS A 240 10.31 -16.32 7.69
C LYS A 240 10.39 -15.21 8.73
N TYR A 241 10.00 -13.99 8.37
CA TYR A 241 10.02 -12.82 9.25
C TYR A 241 9.00 -12.96 10.37
N ASN A 242 7.76 -13.32 10.07
CA ASN A 242 6.72 -13.49 11.09
C ASN A 242 6.94 -14.73 11.96
N ARG A 243 7.52 -15.81 11.43
CA ARG A 243 7.97 -16.96 12.22
C ARG A 243 9.13 -16.57 13.14
N ALA A 244 10.07 -15.73 12.69
CA ALA A 244 11.11 -15.18 13.54
C ALA A 244 10.54 -14.21 14.60
N LEU A 245 9.55 -13.40 14.26
CA LEU A 245 8.87 -12.51 15.21
C LEU A 245 8.09 -13.29 16.28
N LYS A 246 7.38 -14.34 15.86
CA LYS A 246 6.63 -15.24 16.75
C LYS A 246 7.57 -16.04 17.66
N ARG A 247 8.68 -16.57 17.13
CA ARG A 247 9.76 -17.18 17.94
C ARG A 247 10.32 -16.22 19.00
N ARG A 248 10.51 -14.92 18.68
CA ARG A 248 10.94 -13.92 19.66
C ARG A 248 9.87 -13.60 20.71
N TYR A 249 8.60 -13.54 20.30
CA TYR A 249 7.46 -13.28 21.20
C TYR A 249 7.19 -14.43 22.19
N GLU A 250 7.48 -15.67 21.78
CA GLU A 250 7.32 -16.88 22.59
C GLU A 250 8.48 -17.09 23.57
N LEU A 251 9.70 -16.67 23.22
CA LEU A 251 10.90 -16.76 24.08
C LEU A 251 11.03 -15.65 25.15
N ARG A 252 10.00 -14.80 25.29
CA ARG A 252 10.00 -13.58 26.12
C ARG A 252 10.26 -13.77 27.63
N ASN A 253 10.25 -15.02 28.13
CA ASN A 253 10.42 -15.34 29.55
C ASN A 253 11.66 -16.14 29.94
N ILE A 254 12.42 -16.62 28.96
CA ILE A 254 13.62 -17.44 29.21
C ILE A 254 14.90 -16.64 28.90
N ILE A 255 14.79 -15.62 28.05
CA ILE A 255 15.89 -14.78 27.63
C ILE A 255 15.71 -13.42 28.29
N ASP A 256 16.74 -12.91 28.95
CA ASP A 256 16.79 -11.53 29.44
C ASP A 256 16.42 -10.58 28.28
N PRO A 257 15.29 -9.85 28.35
CA PRO A 257 14.77 -9.02 27.26
C PRO A 257 15.70 -7.89 26.80
N ILE A 258 16.84 -7.68 27.48
CA ILE A 258 17.91 -6.78 27.05
C ILE A 258 19.27 -7.50 27.08
N SER A 259 19.38 -8.66 26.44
CA SER A 259 20.70 -9.09 25.94
C SER A 259 20.98 -8.39 24.60
N LEU A 260 21.72 -7.28 24.66
CA LEU A 260 22.17 -6.46 23.52
C LEU A 260 23.03 -7.22 22.49
N ASN A 261 23.38 -8.48 22.76
CA ASN A 261 24.21 -9.29 21.87
C ASN A 261 23.39 -10.07 20.82
N GLU A 262 22.06 -10.11 20.91
CA GLU A 262 21.21 -10.89 20.00
C GLU A 262 20.04 -10.10 19.36
N ILE A 263 20.06 -8.78 19.48
CA ILE A 263 19.28 -7.93 18.58
C ILE A 263 19.92 -8.08 17.18
N ASP A 264 19.18 -8.67 16.24
CA ASP A 264 19.55 -8.53 14.83
C ASP A 264 19.60 -7.04 14.52
N LYS A 265 20.83 -6.55 14.26
CA LYS A 265 21.21 -5.16 14.00
C LYS A 265 20.33 -4.45 12.97
N SER A 266 19.52 -5.21 12.22
CA SER A 266 18.57 -4.70 11.23
C SER A 266 17.34 -3.98 11.81
N ASN A 267 17.03 -4.12 13.12
CA ASN A 267 15.79 -3.57 13.72
C ASN A 267 16.00 -2.49 14.80
N GLU A 268 17.23 -2.07 15.05
CA GLU A 268 17.56 -1.06 16.08
C GLU A 268 17.15 0.38 15.68
N TRP A 269 16.86 0.63 14.40
CA TRP A 269 16.48 1.95 13.89
C TRP A 269 15.00 2.32 14.08
N LEU A 270 14.15 1.35 14.43
CA LEU A 270 12.69 1.48 14.46
C LEU A 270 12.11 1.71 15.85
N VAL A 271 12.76 1.23 16.93
CA VAL A 271 12.14 1.19 18.25
C VAL A 271 13.20 1.47 19.33
N GLY A 272 13.22 2.70 19.85
CA GLY A 272 13.92 2.99 21.10
C GLY A 272 13.35 2.11 22.23
N SER A 273 14.24 1.69 23.14
CA SER A 273 14.05 0.75 24.27
C SER A 273 12.68 0.79 24.97
N PHE A 274 12.16 -0.37 25.40
CA PHE A 274 11.74 -0.66 26.80
C PHE A 274 11.28 -2.13 27.02
N ASP A 275 11.33 -2.52 28.30
CA ASP A 275 11.44 -3.84 28.97
C ASP A 275 10.31 -4.90 28.92
N LYS A 276 10.75 -6.15 29.22
CA LYS A 276 10.20 -7.40 29.82
C LYS A 276 8.70 -7.50 30.19
N ASP A 277 7.95 -8.62 30.10
CA ASP A 277 8.14 -10.06 30.43
C ASP A 277 7.03 -10.93 29.72
N GLY A 278 7.12 -12.28 29.67
CA GLY A 278 5.98 -13.08 30.15
C GLY A 278 5.40 -14.37 29.50
N GLU A 279 6.14 -15.42 29.09
CA GLU A 279 5.76 -16.88 29.18
C GLU A 279 5.21 -17.72 27.98
N ASN A 280 5.69 -18.99 27.96
CA ASN A 280 5.65 -20.07 26.96
C ASN A 280 4.28 -20.74 26.67
N ASN A 281 4.10 -21.30 25.46
CA ASN A 281 3.16 -22.40 25.21
C ASN A 281 3.52 -23.25 23.95
N GLU A 282 4.15 -24.41 24.14
CA GLU A 282 4.59 -25.33 23.06
C GLU A 282 3.52 -26.30 22.53
N ASN A 283 2.22 -25.99 22.66
CA ASN A 283 1.13 -26.88 22.19
C ASN A 283 0.07 -26.15 21.36
N GLU A 284 0.47 -25.18 20.53
CA GLU A 284 -0.48 -24.42 19.72
C GLU A 284 -0.79 -25.11 18.38
N TYR A 285 -2.08 -25.18 18.05
CA TYR A 285 -2.62 -25.76 16.83
C TYR A 285 -2.47 -24.79 15.65
N VAL A 286 -2.20 -25.32 14.45
CA VAL A 286 -1.86 -24.48 13.27
C VAL A 286 -3.04 -23.64 12.78
N PHE A 287 -4.26 -24.17 12.90
CA PHE A 287 -5.48 -23.52 12.42
C PHE A 287 -6.65 -23.65 13.41
N SER A 288 -6.92 -24.86 13.93
CA SER A 288 -7.98 -25.10 14.92
C SER A 288 -7.73 -26.39 15.71
N LYS A 289 -8.42 -26.58 16.85
CA LYS A 289 -8.34 -27.80 17.67
C LYS A 289 -8.96 -29.03 16.99
N GLU A 290 -9.86 -28.81 16.03
CA GLU A 290 -10.62 -29.86 15.35
C GLU A 290 -9.79 -30.61 14.31
N ASP A 291 -8.78 -29.94 13.74
CA ASP A 291 -7.90 -30.49 12.72
C ASP A 291 -6.73 -31.31 13.31
N GLY A 292 -6.52 -31.24 14.64
CA GLY A 292 -5.49 -31.97 15.38
C GLY A 292 -4.02 -31.64 15.02
N LEU A 293 -3.80 -30.86 13.96
CA LEU A 293 -2.49 -30.50 13.43
C LEU A 293 -1.79 -29.46 14.30
N THR A 294 -0.66 -29.86 14.89
CA THR A 294 0.23 -28.99 15.65
C THR A 294 1.40 -28.52 14.79
N TYR A 295 2.01 -27.40 15.17
CA TYR A 295 3.21 -26.92 14.45
C TYR A 295 4.37 -27.93 14.50
N LYS A 296 4.39 -28.82 15.50
CA LYS A 296 5.33 -29.95 15.60
C LYS A 296 5.12 -30.97 14.48
N ASP A 297 3.87 -31.26 14.12
CA ASP A 297 3.55 -32.20 13.04
C ASP A 297 3.98 -31.66 11.67
N VAL A 298 3.84 -30.34 11.47
CA VAL A 298 4.26 -29.64 10.26
C VAL A 298 5.78 -29.60 10.14
N GLU A 299 6.50 -29.45 11.25
CA GLU A 299 7.96 -29.45 11.29
C GLU A 299 8.55 -30.82 10.97
N ILE A 300 7.93 -31.89 11.49
CA ILE A 300 8.29 -33.29 11.18
C ILE A 300 7.98 -33.60 9.69
N ALA A 301 6.84 -33.17 9.18
CA ALA A 301 6.42 -33.46 7.80
C ALA A 301 7.19 -32.68 6.73
N SER A 302 7.62 -31.44 7.03
CA SER A 302 8.34 -30.58 6.08
C SER A 302 9.86 -30.83 6.03
N GLY A 303 10.39 -31.64 6.96
CA GLY A 303 11.84 -31.88 7.09
C GLY A 303 12.65 -30.63 7.45
N ALA A 304 11.98 -29.53 7.83
CA ALA A 304 12.58 -28.24 8.15
C ALA A 304 13.02 -28.12 9.61
N GLY A 305 13.03 -29.24 10.35
CA GLY A 305 13.56 -29.31 11.70
C GLY A 305 15.07 -29.14 11.69
N GLU A 306 15.57 -28.07 12.29
CA GLU A 306 17.00 -27.90 12.53
C GLU A 306 17.48 -28.88 13.60
N ALA A 307 18.72 -29.36 13.48
CA ALA A 307 19.33 -30.20 14.50
C ALA A 307 19.33 -29.45 15.84
N ARG A 308 18.87 -30.12 16.91
CA ARG A 308 18.91 -29.56 18.25
C ARG A 308 20.35 -29.20 18.59
N TYR A 309 20.64 -27.92 18.66
CA TYR A 309 21.88 -27.44 19.25
C TYR A 309 21.74 -27.59 20.76
N SER A 310 22.55 -28.47 21.35
CA SER A 310 22.75 -28.47 22.79
C SER A 310 23.38 -27.13 23.19
N THR A 311 22.58 -26.29 23.82
CA THR A 311 23.09 -25.13 24.54
C THR A 311 23.64 -25.57 25.89
N ARG A 312 24.50 -24.74 26.47
CA ARG A 312 25.39 -25.05 27.61
C ARG A 312 24.69 -25.55 28.90
N SER A 313 23.36 -25.54 28.95
CA SER A 313 22.56 -26.21 30.00
C SER A 313 22.55 -27.75 29.90
N ASP A 314 22.87 -28.32 28.74
CA ASP A 314 23.00 -29.78 28.55
C ASP A 314 24.33 -30.36 29.07
N LEU A 315 25.32 -29.50 29.37
CA LEU A 315 26.61 -29.93 29.96
C LEU A 315 26.57 -30.00 31.50
N THR A 316 25.52 -29.46 32.13
CA THR A 316 25.36 -29.47 33.59
C THR A 316 24.59 -30.68 34.14
N LEU A 317 24.13 -31.61 33.28
CA LEU A 317 23.45 -32.85 33.69
C LEU A 317 24.23 -34.14 33.39
N ARG A 318 25.54 -34.08 33.17
CA ARG A 318 26.41 -35.28 33.01
C ARG A 318 27.55 -35.41 34.01
N THR A 319 27.55 -34.62 35.07
CA THR A 319 28.37 -34.87 36.26
C THR A 319 27.50 -34.71 37.49
N LEU A 320 26.74 -35.77 37.78
CA LEU A 320 26.60 -36.41 39.09
C LEU A 320 25.96 -37.78 38.88
#